data_AF-A0AAU8DI71-F1
#
_entry.id   AF-A0AAU8DI71-F1
#
_cell.length_a   1.000
_cell.length_b   1.000
_cell.length_c   1.000
_cell.angle_alpha   90.00
_cell.angle_beta   90.00
_cell.angle_gamma   90.00
#
_symmetry.space_group_name_H-M   'P 1'
#
loop_
_entity.id
_entity.type
_entity.pdbx_description
1 polymer ?
#
loop_
_entity_poly.entity_id
_entity_poly.type
_entity_poly.pdbx_seq_one_letter_code
_entity_poly.pdbx_strand_id
1 'polypeptide(L)'
;MNTRSTVLLTIDGNHVQIPNATIFKSTIMNYTAAPARWVTAEVGIGYDASISDAQRLIAEVLRGHDAILNEPPPMVLVDALGAATVNLKAHFWIDGRTLSPHRVRSSALRLIKRVLVEHDVSMPDEAREVIFPQGVPFVCVGEMKSKVAPAPASAAAPNRPMAEPNTEATSAEGGLGNEISELPHDIANATIPEAASGNLLSGQ
;
A
#
# COMPACT_ATOMS: atom_id res chain seq x y z
N MET A 1 -11.12 -26.24 16.53
CA MET A 1 -10.27 -26.02 17.74
C MET A 1 -10.11 -27.37 18.42
N ASN A 2 -8.88 -27.81 18.66
CA ASN A 2 -8.61 -29.10 19.29
C ASN A 2 -8.40 -28.91 20.80
N THR A 3 -8.56 -29.99 21.57
CA THR A 3 -8.44 -29.97 23.03
C THR A 3 -7.06 -29.46 23.52
N ARG A 4 -6.00 -29.61 22.71
CA ARG A 4 -4.62 -29.23 23.07
C ARG A 4 -4.06 -28.05 22.28
N SER A 5 -4.60 -27.77 21.09
CA SER A 5 -4.03 -26.78 20.18
C SER A 5 -5.09 -26.06 19.36
N THR A 6 -4.77 -24.83 18.98
CA THR A 6 -5.51 -24.04 18.02
C THR A 6 -4.74 -24.06 16.71
N VAL A 7 -5.44 -24.37 15.62
CA VAL A 7 -4.89 -24.34 14.26
C VAL A 7 -5.37 -23.04 13.61
N LEU A 8 -4.44 -22.31 13.02
CA LEU A 8 -4.66 -21.07 12.29
C LEU A 8 -4.16 -21.24 10.86
N LEU A 9 -4.83 -20.62 9.90
CA LEU A 9 -4.37 -20.51 8.53
C LEU A 9 -3.72 -19.13 8.36
N THR A 10 -2.46 -19.07 7.91
CA THR A 10 -1.82 -17.80 7.54
C THR A 10 -2.30 -17.35 6.16
N ILE A 11 -2.13 -16.06 5.87
CA ILE A 11 -2.47 -15.52 4.55
C ILE A 11 -1.69 -16.18 3.41
N ASP A 12 -0.48 -16.67 3.70
CA ASP A 12 0.36 -17.42 2.77
C ASP A 12 -0.12 -18.87 2.55
N GLY A 13 -1.25 -19.26 3.17
CA GLY A 13 -1.81 -20.62 3.08
C GLY A 13 -1.15 -21.65 3.99
N ASN A 14 -0.31 -21.23 4.96
CA ASN A 14 0.34 -22.16 5.88
C ASN A 14 -0.54 -22.46 7.09
N HIS A 15 -0.53 -23.71 7.54
CA HIS A 15 -1.20 -24.12 8.77
C HIS A 15 -0.26 -23.96 9.97
N VAL A 16 -0.66 -23.14 10.94
CA VAL A 16 0.09 -22.88 12.17
C VAL A 16 -0.66 -23.47 13.36
N GLN A 17 0.00 -24.37 14.10
CA GLN A 17 -0.56 -25.00 15.29
C GLN A 17 0.07 -24.40 16.54
N ILE A 18 -0.74 -23.76 17.38
CA ILE A 18 -0.29 -23.11 18.61
C ILE A 18 -0.88 -23.85 19.83
N PRO A 19 -0.08 -24.22 20.84
CA PRO A 19 -0.59 -24.78 22.09
C PRO A 19 -1.53 -23.82 22.80
N ASN A 20 -2.69 -24.29 23.25
CA ASN A 20 -3.70 -23.43 23.89
C ASN A 20 -3.13 -22.69 25.12
N ALA A 21 -2.26 -23.35 25.89
CA ALA A 21 -1.60 -22.76 27.06
C ALA A 21 -0.76 -21.51 26.73
N THR A 22 -0.22 -21.42 25.52
CA THR A 22 0.53 -20.24 25.04
C THR A 22 -0.44 -19.12 24.67
N ILE A 23 -1.54 -19.46 24.00
CA ILE A 23 -2.56 -18.49 23.56
C ILE A 23 -3.21 -17.80 24.75
N PHE A 24 -3.59 -18.55 25.78
CA PHE A 24 -4.23 -18.00 26.99
C PHE A 24 -3.32 -17.08 27.81
N LYS A 25 -1.99 -17.18 27.66
CA LYS A 25 -1.03 -16.29 28.33
C LYS A 25 -0.72 -15.04 27.52
N SER A 26 -1.08 -15.01 26.24
CA SER A 26 -0.82 -13.89 25.34
C SER A 26 -2.01 -12.93 25.25
N THR A 27 -1.74 -11.67 24.90
CA THR A 27 -2.79 -10.70 24.58
C THR A 27 -3.44 -11.06 23.25
N ILE A 28 -4.74 -11.35 23.26
CA ILE A 28 -5.51 -11.69 22.06
C ILE A 28 -6.11 -10.39 21.49
N MET A 29 -5.72 -10.03 20.27
CA MET A 29 -6.29 -8.90 19.53
C MET A 29 -7.19 -9.42 18.42
N ASN A 30 -8.47 -9.04 18.46
CA ASN A 30 -9.46 -9.46 17.47
C ASN A 30 -9.70 -8.34 16.45
N TYR A 31 -9.36 -8.61 15.20
CA TYR A 31 -9.52 -7.67 14.08
C TYR A 31 -10.90 -7.72 13.41
N THR A 32 -11.72 -8.75 13.68
CA THR A 32 -13.05 -8.96 13.09
C THR A 32 -14.18 -8.47 13.99
N ALA A 33 -13.92 -8.25 15.29
CA ALA A 33 -14.93 -7.82 16.24
C ALA A 33 -15.44 -6.39 16.00
N ALA A 34 -14.57 -5.50 15.52
CA ALA A 34 -14.95 -4.12 15.19
C ALA A 34 -15.41 -4.04 13.72
N PRO A 35 -16.61 -3.51 13.44
CA PRO A 35 -17.11 -3.42 12.06
C PRO A 35 -16.35 -2.36 11.25
N ALA A 36 -16.00 -1.23 11.88
CA ALA A 36 -15.26 -0.16 11.25
C ALA A 36 -13.75 -0.36 11.46
N ARG A 37 -12.97 -0.20 10.39
CA ARG A 37 -11.51 -0.30 10.43
C ARG A 37 -10.87 1.02 10.02
N TRP A 38 -9.92 1.48 10.83
CA TRP A 38 -9.10 2.66 10.55
C TRP A 38 -8.02 2.32 9.54
N VAL A 39 -7.91 3.14 8.50
CA VAL A 39 -6.91 3.02 7.44
C VAL A 39 -6.15 4.34 7.31
N THR A 40 -4.84 4.23 7.09
CA THR A 40 -3.96 5.37 6.84
C THR A 40 -3.31 5.23 5.47
N ALA A 41 -3.43 6.28 4.66
CA ALA A 41 -2.69 6.46 3.41
C ALA A 41 -1.69 7.60 3.56
N GLU A 42 -0.50 7.43 2.98
CA GLU A 42 0.59 8.40 3.05
C GLU A 42 0.82 8.98 1.66
N VAL A 43 0.94 10.30 1.57
CA VAL A 43 1.10 11.04 0.31
C VAL A 43 2.16 12.12 0.51
N GLY A 44 3.18 12.14 -0.34
CA GLY A 44 4.19 13.19 -0.35
C GLY A 44 3.86 14.25 -1.39
N ILE A 45 3.87 15.52 -0.99
CA ILE A 45 3.75 16.66 -1.92
C ILE A 45 5.06 17.48 -1.93
N GLY A 46 5.30 18.22 -3.00
CA GLY A 46 6.44 19.13 -3.10
C GLY A 46 6.33 20.32 -2.14
N TYR A 47 7.46 20.88 -1.76
CA TYR A 47 7.52 22.07 -0.89
C TYR A 47 6.96 23.33 -1.56
N ASP A 48 6.92 23.34 -2.89
CA ASP A 48 6.35 24.39 -3.72
C ASP A 48 4.81 24.34 -3.75
N ALA A 49 4.20 23.20 -3.40
CA ALA A 49 2.76 23.03 -3.40
C ALA A 49 2.07 23.60 -2.16
N SER A 50 0.86 24.12 -2.34
CA SER A 50 0.00 24.58 -1.24
C SER A 50 -0.53 23.38 -0.44
N ILE A 51 -0.10 23.28 0.82
CA ILE A 51 -0.52 22.23 1.76
C ILE A 51 -2.05 22.25 1.95
N SER A 52 -2.63 23.44 2.11
CA SER A 52 -4.07 23.60 2.35
C SER A 52 -4.90 23.15 1.15
N ASP A 53 -4.45 23.43 -0.08
CA ASP A 53 -5.14 22.97 -1.28
C ASP A 53 -5.01 21.45 -1.44
N ALA A 54 -3.82 20.88 -1.20
CA ALA A 54 -3.62 19.44 -1.21
C ALA A 54 -4.51 18.72 -0.19
N GLN A 55 -4.58 19.21 1.05
CA GLN A 55 -5.46 18.65 2.09
C GLN A 55 -6.94 18.67 1.67
N ARG A 56 -7.40 19.79 1.08
CA ARG A 56 -8.78 19.93 0.61
C ARG A 56 -9.09 18.92 -0.51
N LEU A 57 -8.23 18.84 -1.52
CA LEU A 57 -8.39 17.93 -2.65
C LEU A 57 -8.40 16.47 -2.19
N ILE A 58 -7.47 16.09 -1.33
CA ILE A 58 -7.41 14.72 -0.78
C ILE A 58 -8.68 14.41 0.02
N ALA A 59 -9.13 15.33 0.88
CA ALA A 59 -10.34 15.12 1.67
C ALA A 59 -11.61 14.98 0.81
N GLU A 60 -11.70 15.73 -0.30
CA GLU A 60 -12.81 15.64 -1.24
C GLU A 60 -12.83 14.29 -1.97
N VAL A 61 -11.68 13.81 -2.44
CA VAL A 61 -11.55 12.49 -3.06
C VAL A 61 -11.96 11.38 -2.10
N LEU A 62 -11.53 11.45 -0.84
CA LEU A 62 -11.87 10.44 0.16
C LEU A 62 -13.36 10.42 0.50
N ARG A 63 -14.01 11.59 0.55
CA ARG A 63 -15.45 11.71 0.80
C ARG A 63 -16.30 11.22 -0.36
N GLY A 64 -15.78 11.33 -1.59
CA GLY A 64 -16.45 10.88 -2.81
C GLY A 64 -16.28 9.39 -3.12
N HIS A 65 -15.53 8.64 -2.32
CA HIS A 65 -15.28 7.22 -2.57
C HIS A 65 -16.30 6.35 -1.84
N ASP A 66 -17.00 5.47 -2.57
CA ASP A 66 -18.11 4.66 -2.05
C ASP A 66 -17.69 3.67 -0.94
N ALA A 67 -16.42 3.27 -0.91
CA ALA A 67 -15.86 2.35 0.08
C ALA A 67 -15.48 3.01 1.42
N ILE A 68 -15.50 4.34 1.48
CA ILE A 68 -15.06 5.13 2.64
C ILE A 68 -16.28 5.65 3.41
N LEU A 69 -16.25 5.47 4.73
CA LEU A 69 -17.31 5.97 5.61
C LEU A 69 -17.18 7.49 5.76
N ASN A 70 -18.29 8.19 5.56
CA ASN A 70 -18.38 9.65 5.75
C ASN A 70 -18.55 10.05 7.23
N GLU A 71 -19.04 9.14 8.05
CA GLU A 71 -19.17 9.30 9.49
C GLU A 71 -18.47 8.13 10.19
N PRO A 72 -17.30 8.34 10.85
CA PRO A 72 -16.58 9.61 11.04
C PRO A 72 -15.91 10.16 9.76
N PRO A 73 -15.76 11.49 9.63
CA PRO A 73 -15.20 12.10 8.42
C PRO A 73 -13.71 11.78 8.24
N PRO A 74 -13.23 11.68 6.98
CA PRO A 74 -11.81 11.50 6.71
C PRO A 74 -11.00 12.71 7.16
N MET A 75 -9.80 12.47 7.68
CA MET A 75 -8.88 13.50 8.17
C MET A 75 -7.59 13.47 7.37
N VAL A 76 -7.12 14.64 6.91
CA VAL A 76 -5.83 14.75 6.22
C VAL A 76 -4.91 15.66 7.02
N LEU A 77 -3.85 15.10 7.58
CA LEU A 77 -2.93 15.78 8.48
C LEU A 77 -1.53 15.81 7.88
N VAL A 78 -0.77 16.86 8.21
CA VAL A 78 0.68 16.88 7.94
C VAL A 78 1.35 16.01 9.00
N ASP A 79 2.10 15.01 8.56
CA ASP A 79 2.82 14.10 9.46
C ASP A 79 4.25 14.57 9.71
N ALA A 80 4.98 14.88 8.64
CA ALA A 80 6.38 15.28 8.71
C ALA A 80 6.81 16.12 7.51
N LEU A 81 7.83 16.95 7.72
CA LEU A 81 8.59 17.61 6.67
C LEU A 81 9.81 16.73 6.33
N GLY A 82 9.77 16.06 5.19
CA GLY A 82 10.81 15.14 4.72
C GLY A 82 11.93 15.84 3.95
N ALA A 83 12.90 15.07 3.47
CA ALA A 83 14.08 15.61 2.78
C ALA A 83 13.73 16.33 1.46
N ALA A 84 12.75 15.80 0.72
CA ALA A 84 12.30 16.34 -0.57
C ALA A 84 10.79 16.60 -0.66
N THR A 85 10.01 16.06 0.29
CA THR A 85 8.54 16.12 0.29
C THR A 85 7.99 16.55 1.64
N VAL A 86 6.82 17.19 1.62
CA VAL A 86 5.94 17.32 2.78
C VAL A 86 5.06 16.07 2.83
N ASN A 87 5.16 15.29 3.91
CA ASN A 87 4.42 14.05 4.07
C ASN A 87 3.07 14.31 4.72
N LEU A 88 2.00 13.96 4.01
CA LEU A 88 0.63 14.01 4.48
C LEU A 88 0.14 12.60 4.82
N LYS A 89 -0.60 12.48 5.92
CA LYS A 89 -1.34 11.28 6.31
C LYS A 89 -2.84 11.53 6.16
N ALA A 90 -3.46 10.73 5.30
CA ALA A 90 -4.89 10.66 5.15
C ALA A 90 -5.42 9.48 5.96
N HIS A 91 -6.30 9.77 6.90
CA HIS A 91 -6.96 8.82 7.77
C HIS A 91 -8.44 8.71 7.43
N PHE A 92 -8.93 7.49 7.33
CA PHE A 92 -10.34 7.24 7.02
C PHE A 92 -10.81 5.88 7.54
N TRP A 93 -12.12 5.74 7.69
CA TRP A 93 -12.76 4.51 8.14
C TRP A 93 -13.37 3.76 6.96
N ILE A 94 -13.31 2.43 7.01
CA ILE A 94 -13.96 1.53 6.04
C ILE A 94 -14.73 0.44 6.77
N ASP A 95 -15.65 -0.24 6.09
CA ASP A 95 -16.24 -1.49 6.58
C ASP A 95 -15.23 -2.63 6.46
N GLY A 96 -14.62 -3.00 7.59
CA GLY A 96 -13.59 -4.03 7.65
C GLY A 96 -14.11 -5.46 7.48
N ARG A 97 -15.44 -5.67 7.43
CA ARG A 97 -16.04 -7.00 7.24
C ARG A 97 -16.10 -7.36 5.76
N THR A 98 -16.48 -6.38 4.94
CA THR A 98 -16.77 -6.57 3.52
C THR A 98 -15.59 -6.18 2.64
N LEU A 99 -14.87 -5.12 3.01
CA LEU A 99 -13.84 -4.51 2.19
C LEU A 99 -12.42 -4.89 2.65
N SER A 100 -11.51 -5.07 1.69
CA SER A 100 -10.08 -5.22 1.97
C SER A 100 -9.44 -3.84 2.19
N PRO A 101 -8.82 -3.59 3.35
CA PRO A 101 -8.15 -2.32 3.63
C PRO A 101 -7.02 -2.00 2.67
N HIS A 102 -6.31 -3.03 2.19
CA HIS A 102 -5.20 -2.86 1.26
C HIS A 102 -5.69 -2.43 -0.12
N ARG A 103 -6.79 -3.03 -0.59
CA ARG A 103 -7.40 -2.71 -1.88
C ARG A 103 -8.05 -1.32 -1.87
N VAL A 104 -8.79 -0.97 -0.81
CA VAL A 104 -9.36 0.38 -0.66
C VAL A 104 -8.27 1.44 -0.54
N ARG A 105 -7.20 1.17 0.22
CA ARG A 105 -6.05 2.08 0.29
C ARG A 105 -5.39 2.30 -1.08
N SER A 106 -5.21 1.24 -1.86
CA SER A 106 -4.64 1.31 -3.21
C SER A 106 -5.51 2.17 -4.13
N SER A 107 -6.82 1.91 -4.16
CA SER A 107 -7.75 2.69 -4.96
C SER A 107 -7.77 4.18 -4.56
N ALA A 108 -7.86 4.46 -3.26
CA ALA A 108 -7.80 5.82 -2.74
C ALA A 108 -6.51 6.54 -3.15
N LEU A 109 -5.34 5.89 -3.03
CA LEU A 109 -4.05 6.47 -3.44
C LEU A 109 -4.01 6.78 -4.94
N ARG A 110 -4.57 5.92 -5.79
CA ARG A 110 -4.63 6.14 -7.23
C ARG A 110 -5.51 7.36 -7.58
N LEU A 111 -6.69 7.44 -6.96
CA LEU A 111 -7.60 8.58 -7.13
C LEU A 111 -6.98 9.89 -6.63
N ILE A 112 -6.32 9.85 -5.47
CA ILE A 112 -5.60 11.00 -4.92
C ILE A 112 -4.50 11.45 -5.88
N LYS A 113 -3.64 10.53 -6.34
CA LYS A 113 -2.57 10.84 -7.28
C LYS A 113 -3.12 11.51 -8.55
N ARG A 114 -4.22 11.01 -9.10
CA ARG A 114 -4.85 11.59 -10.29
C ARG A 114 -5.27 13.04 -10.04
N VAL A 115 -6.03 13.30 -8.99
CA VAL A 115 -6.53 14.64 -8.68
C VAL A 115 -5.39 15.61 -8.38
N LEU A 116 -4.34 15.16 -7.68
CA LEU A 116 -3.17 15.99 -7.43
C LEU A 116 -2.45 16.38 -8.74
N VAL A 117 -2.28 15.44 -9.68
CA VAL A 117 -1.69 15.74 -11.00
C VAL A 117 -2.59 16.66 -11.83
N GLU A 118 -3.90 16.45 -11.81
CA GLU A 118 -4.86 17.30 -12.54
C GLU A 118 -4.85 18.76 -12.06
N HIS A 119 -4.61 18.97 -10.76
CA HIS A 119 -4.50 20.28 -10.13
C HIS A 119 -3.07 20.84 -10.10
N ASP A 120 -2.14 20.25 -10.86
CA ASP A 120 -0.73 20.68 -10.98
C ASP A 120 0.02 20.69 -9.63
N VAL A 121 -0.35 19.81 -8.71
CA VAL A 121 0.34 19.64 -7.43
C VAL A 121 1.60 18.82 -7.66
N SER A 122 2.76 19.47 -7.46
CA SER A 122 4.08 18.85 -7.53
C SER A 122 4.19 17.66 -6.56
N MET A 123 4.62 16.51 -7.08
CA MET A 123 4.96 15.31 -6.31
C MET A 123 6.38 14.90 -6.71
N PRO A 124 7.40 15.46 -6.05
CA PRO A 124 8.78 15.23 -6.43
C PRO A 124 9.20 13.79 -6.09
N ASP A 125 10.04 13.24 -6.95
CA ASP A 125 10.75 11.99 -6.66
C ASP A 125 11.87 12.24 -5.65
N GLU A 126 12.48 11.17 -5.14
CA GLU A 126 13.60 11.24 -4.22
C GLU A 126 14.74 12.10 -4.80
N ALA A 127 15.06 13.22 -4.14
CA ALA A 127 16.14 14.09 -4.56
C ALA A 127 17.49 13.37 -4.43
N ARG A 128 18.21 13.20 -5.54
CA ARG A 128 19.56 12.60 -5.56
C ARG A 128 20.58 13.64 -5.96
N GLU A 129 21.54 13.89 -5.07
CA GLU A 129 22.73 14.66 -5.41
C GLU A 129 23.69 13.76 -6.20
N VAL A 130 24.00 14.16 -7.43
CA VAL A 130 25.04 13.50 -8.25
C VAL A 130 26.27 14.40 -8.23
N ILE A 131 27.28 13.98 -7.46
CA ILE A 131 28.58 14.65 -7.45
C ILE A 131 29.37 14.18 -8.68
N PHE A 132 29.94 15.13 -9.43
CA PHE A 132 30.84 14.85 -10.56
C PHE A 132 32.27 15.23 -10.19
N PRO A 133 33.09 14.32 -9.63
CA PRO A 133 34.43 14.65 -9.13
C PRO A 133 35.39 15.16 -10.21
N GLN A 134 35.18 14.75 -11.47
CA GLN A 134 36.01 15.14 -12.61
C GLN A 134 35.37 16.20 -13.51
N GLY A 135 34.30 16.86 -13.03
CA GLY A 135 33.53 17.81 -13.82
C GLY A 135 32.65 17.14 -14.87
N VAL A 136 31.78 17.94 -15.50
CA VAL A 136 30.90 17.48 -16.58
C VAL A 136 31.54 17.86 -17.91
N PRO A 137 31.88 16.92 -18.81
CA PRO A 137 32.46 17.25 -20.10
C PRO A 137 31.41 17.99 -20.94
N PHE A 138 31.68 19.24 -21.29
CA PHE A 138 30.86 19.99 -22.24
C PHE A 138 31.33 19.66 -23.67
N VAL A 139 30.41 19.24 -24.53
CA VAL A 139 30.66 19.12 -25.97
C VAL A 139 30.02 20.35 -26.62
N CYS A 140 30.84 21.29 -27.09
CA CYS A 140 30.36 22.39 -27.93
C CYS A 140 29.89 21.81 -29.27
N VAL A 141 28.58 21.87 -29.52
CA VAL A 141 27.95 21.42 -30.77
C VAL A 141 28.26 22.46 -31.86
N GLY A 142 29.49 22.46 -32.35
CA GLY A 142 29.97 23.39 -33.37
C GLY A 142 30.81 22.71 -34.44
N GLU A 143 31.73 21.82 -34.07
CA GLU A 143 32.59 21.16 -35.03
C GLU A 143 32.85 19.70 -34.65
N MET A 144 32.66 18.84 -35.66
CA MET A 144 33.32 17.55 -35.89
C MET A 144 32.42 16.30 -35.87
N LYS A 145 32.15 15.82 -37.10
CA LYS A 145 31.89 14.41 -37.39
C LYS A 145 33.09 13.60 -36.87
N SER A 146 32.89 12.73 -35.89
CA SER A 146 33.38 11.33 -35.88
C SER A 146 33.23 10.68 -34.50
N LYS A 147 32.32 9.69 -34.45
CA LYS A 147 32.49 8.42 -33.73
C LYS A 147 32.68 8.48 -32.21
N VAL A 148 31.59 8.78 -31.51
CA VAL A 148 31.25 8.07 -30.26
C VAL A 148 29.85 7.53 -30.46
N ALA A 149 29.71 6.20 -30.43
CA ALA A 149 28.40 5.58 -30.37
C ALA A 149 27.73 6.06 -29.07
N PRO A 150 26.55 6.67 -29.10
CA PRO A 150 25.85 6.97 -27.87
C PRO A 150 25.45 5.63 -27.25
N ALA A 151 26.07 5.29 -26.12
CA ALA A 151 25.44 4.38 -25.17
C ALA A 151 24.03 4.94 -24.88
N PRO A 152 23.01 4.08 -24.75
CA PRO A 152 21.63 4.52 -24.83
C PRO A 152 21.38 5.59 -23.78
N ALA A 153 21.00 6.77 -24.27
CA ALA A 153 20.40 7.79 -23.44
C ALA A 153 19.24 7.12 -22.70
N SER A 154 19.36 7.01 -21.38
CA SER A 154 18.20 6.92 -20.51
C SER A 154 17.49 8.27 -20.59
N ALA A 155 16.90 8.54 -21.75
CA ALA A 155 15.83 9.50 -21.91
C ALA A 155 14.63 8.89 -21.18
N ALA A 156 14.62 9.02 -19.86
CA ALA A 156 13.36 9.05 -19.15
C ALA A 156 12.67 10.33 -19.62
N ALA A 157 11.90 10.20 -20.70
CA ALA A 157 10.87 11.17 -21.04
C ALA A 157 10.10 11.49 -19.74
N PRO A 158 9.58 12.72 -19.55
CA PRO A 158 8.54 12.90 -18.58
C PRO A 158 7.41 11.97 -19.04
N ASN A 159 7.29 10.83 -18.35
CA ASN A 159 6.21 9.88 -18.55
C ASN A 159 4.96 10.63 -18.15
N ARG A 160 4.35 11.34 -19.11
CA ARG A 160 3.00 11.86 -18.96
C ARG A 160 2.17 10.63 -18.57
N PRO A 161 1.58 10.59 -17.36
CA PRO A 161 0.80 9.44 -16.98
C PRO A 161 -0.29 9.26 -18.03
N MET A 162 -0.42 8.04 -18.53
CA MET A 162 -1.56 7.64 -19.33
C MET A 162 -2.82 7.94 -18.51
N ALA A 163 -3.79 8.66 -19.09
CA ALA A 163 -5.00 9.04 -18.37
C ALA A 163 -5.69 7.78 -17.84
N GLU A 164 -5.63 7.57 -16.53
CA GLU A 164 -6.19 6.38 -15.90
C GLU A 164 -7.71 6.51 -15.78
N PRO A 165 -8.48 5.43 -16.01
CA PRO A 165 -9.93 5.48 -15.95
C PRO A 165 -10.45 5.87 -14.55
N ASN A 166 -11.58 6.59 -14.52
CA ASN A 166 -12.24 7.09 -13.30
C ASN A 166 -12.90 6.01 -12.43
N THR A 167 -12.70 4.74 -12.73
CA THR A 167 -13.29 3.61 -12.00
C THR A 167 -12.64 3.45 -10.63
N GLU A 168 -13.42 3.10 -9.61
CA GLU A 168 -12.95 2.90 -8.22
C GLU A 168 -12.21 1.58 -8.00
N ALA A 169 -12.21 0.67 -8.97
CA ALA A 169 -11.44 -0.57 -8.93
C ALA A 169 -10.88 -0.82 -10.32
N THR A 170 -9.59 -1.15 -10.41
CA THR A 170 -9.01 -1.68 -11.65
C THR A 170 -9.09 -3.21 -11.69
N SER A 171 -9.03 -3.79 -12.90
CA SER A 171 -8.98 -5.26 -13.08
C SER A 171 -7.83 -5.90 -12.31
N ALA A 172 -6.74 -5.16 -12.08
CA ALA A 172 -5.61 -5.61 -11.28
C ALA A 172 -5.88 -5.64 -9.76
N GLU A 173 -6.87 -4.87 -9.28
CA GLU A 173 -7.28 -4.84 -7.88
C GLU A 173 -8.31 -5.93 -7.56
N GLY A 174 -8.92 -6.58 -8.57
CA GLY A 174 -9.84 -7.70 -8.37
C GLY A 174 -11.12 -7.33 -7.61
N GLY A 175 -11.47 -6.03 -7.54
CA GLY A 175 -12.55 -5.49 -6.72
C GLY A 175 -12.13 -5.19 -5.28
N LEU A 176 -12.92 -4.43 -4.52
CA LEU A 176 -12.54 -3.95 -3.18
C LEU A 176 -12.83 -4.94 -2.04
N GLY A 177 -13.31 -6.14 -2.36
CA GLY A 177 -13.73 -7.16 -1.39
C GLY A 177 -12.58 -7.70 -0.54
N ASN A 178 -12.93 -8.25 0.63
CA ASN A 178 -11.98 -8.87 1.55
C ASN A 178 -11.61 -10.31 1.13
N GLU A 179 -10.32 -10.60 1.03
CA GLU A 179 -9.75 -11.90 0.60
C GLU A 179 -10.18 -13.06 1.51
N ILE A 180 -10.43 -12.78 2.79
CA ILE A 180 -10.88 -13.78 3.77
C ILE A 180 -12.27 -14.36 3.40
N SER A 181 -13.11 -13.58 2.73
CA SER A 181 -14.43 -14.05 2.26
C SER A 181 -14.33 -14.85 0.96
N GLU A 182 -13.23 -14.71 0.21
CA GLU A 182 -13.02 -15.33 -1.10
C GLU A 182 -12.28 -16.68 -1.00
N LEU A 183 -11.67 -16.99 0.15
CA LEU A 183 -11.04 -18.28 0.37
C LEU A 183 -12.09 -19.41 0.43
N PRO A 184 -11.94 -20.48 -0.36
CA PRO A 184 -12.82 -21.64 -0.27
C PRO A 184 -12.79 -22.20 1.15
N HIS A 185 -13.97 -22.47 1.71
CA HIS A 185 -14.14 -23.02 3.06
C HIS A 185 -13.36 -24.34 3.26
N ASP A 186 -13.06 -25.04 2.17
CA ASP A 186 -12.30 -26.29 2.17
C ASP A 186 -10.83 -26.12 2.60
N ILE A 187 -10.22 -24.95 2.35
CA ILE A 187 -8.84 -24.65 2.81
C ILE A 187 -8.83 -24.44 4.33
N ALA A 188 -9.86 -23.78 4.87
CA ALA A 188 -10.01 -23.55 6.31
C ALA A 188 -10.25 -24.85 7.10
N ASN A 189 -10.81 -25.88 6.45
CA ASN A 189 -11.15 -27.17 7.05
C ASN A 189 -10.15 -28.30 6.70
N ALA A 190 -9.06 -27.99 5.99
CA ALA A 190 -8.01 -28.95 5.69
C ALA A 190 -7.40 -29.46 7.00
N THR A 191 -7.85 -30.65 7.42
CA THR A 191 -7.48 -31.23 8.69
C THR A 191 -6.03 -31.69 8.60
N ILE A 192 -5.16 -31.12 9.43
CA ILE A 192 -3.81 -31.67 9.64
C ILE A 192 -4.02 -33.10 10.16
N PRO A 193 -3.52 -34.15 9.48
CA PRO A 193 -3.70 -35.51 9.93
C PRO A 193 -3.11 -35.66 11.34
N GLU A 194 -3.95 -36.08 12.29
CA GLU A 194 -3.63 -36.32 13.71
C GLU A 194 -2.70 -37.55 13.91
N ALA A 195 -1.86 -37.86 12.92
CA ALA A 195 -1.01 -39.04 12.87
C ALA A 195 0.48 -38.67 12.84
N ALA A 196 0.90 -37.68 13.63
CA ALA A 196 2.32 -37.39 13.87
C ALA A 196 2.61 -36.95 15.32
N SER A 197 1.72 -37.27 16.26
CA SER A 197 2.03 -37.22 17.70
C SER A 197 2.69 -38.53 18.20
N GLY A 198 3.27 -39.30 17.28
CA GLY A 198 4.15 -40.42 17.59
C GLY A 198 5.55 -39.91 17.87
N ASN A 199 5.79 -39.53 19.13
CA ASN A 199 7.08 -39.55 19.82
C ASN A 199 8.34 -39.50 18.93
N LEU A 200 8.72 -38.31 18.45
CA LEU A 200 9.99 -38.06 17.73
C LEU A 200 11.23 -38.04 18.66
N LEU A 201 11.10 -38.54 19.90
CA LEU A 201 12.15 -38.62 20.91
C LEU A 201 12.29 -40.01 21.54
N SER A 202 11.65 -41.05 20.98
CA SER A 202 11.88 -42.44 21.41
C SER A 202 12.46 -43.27 20.28
N GLY A 203 13.78 -43.25 20.14
CA GLY A 203 14.51 -44.12 19.22
C GLY A 203 16.01 -43.86 19.26
N GLN A 204 16.69 -44.54 20.21
CA GLN A 204 18.14 -44.77 20.34
C GLN A 204 19.05 -43.54 20.51
#